data_AF-A0A965V7T1-F1
#
_entry.id   AF-A0A965V7T1-F1
#
_cell.length_a   1.000
_cell.length_b   1.000
_cell.length_c   1.000
_cell.angle_alpha   90.00
_cell.angle_beta   90.00
_cell.angle_gamma   90.00
#
_symmetry.space_group_name_H-M   'P 1'
#
loop_
_entity.id
_entity.type
_entity.pdbx_description
1 polymer ?
#
loop_
_entity_poly.entity_id
_entity_poly.type
_entity_poly.pdbx_seq_one_letter_code
_entity_poly.pdbx_strand_id
1 'polypeptide(L)'
;MFGEEPWREIKISQAIRASTALPPFYLPERVNGHWFSDGQLTSSSDFNTAIRKGAGLILMIDPMVAYTSNSPGAVMRHGGYFTAVQAIKSLVQTRFSSMLKHSMDVNPDVDFVVFRPTDDVMEAMAGNPMRYRIRTELAEMGYRGTVQQILSQYDSLVHKFAKHGIRLKSKQEIELLLTRQFS
;
A
#
# COMPACT_ATOMS: atom_id res chain seq x y z
N MET A 1 -3.91 4.78 -18.15
CA MET A 1 -3.12 3.85 -17.30
C MET A 1 -2.11 3.15 -18.20
N PHE A 2 -0.96 2.71 -17.70
CA PHE A 2 -0.12 1.80 -18.48
C PHE A 2 -0.88 0.48 -18.71
N GLY A 3 -0.81 -0.07 -19.93
CA GLY A 3 -1.63 -1.22 -20.35
C GLY A 3 -2.99 -0.86 -20.97
N GLU A 4 -3.35 0.42 -21.03
CA GLU A 4 -4.47 0.94 -21.80
C GLU A 4 -3.96 1.90 -22.86
N GLU A 5 -4.76 2.18 -23.90
CA GLU A 5 -4.42 3.21 -24.88
C GLU A 5 -4.20 4.58 -24.20
N PRO A 6 -3.21 5.38 -24.62
CA PRO A 6 -2.24 5.16 -25.71
C PRO A 6 -0.96 4.39 -25.29
N TRP A 7 -0.93 3.81 -24.10
CA TRP A 7 0.24 3.19 -23.46
C TRP A 7 0.21 1.65 -23.47
N ARG A 8 -0.58 1.04 -24.35
CA ARG A 8 -0.75 -0.42 -24.41
C ARG A 8 0.54 -1.14 -24.82
N GLU A 9 1.28 -0.56 -25.74
CA GLU A 9 2.45 -1.18 -26.39
C GLU A 9 3.77 -0.98 -25.62
N ILE A 10 3.75 -0.31 -24.46
CA ILE A 10 4.99 -0.07 -23.71
C ILE A 10 5.46 -1.35 -23.00
N LYS A 11 6.78 -1.51 -22.87
CA LYS A 11 7.36 -2.64 -22.13
C LYS A 11 6.96 -2.57 -20.67
N ILE A 12 6.65 -3.71 -20.05
CA ILE A 12 6.37 -3.82 -18.61
C ILE A 12 7.51 -3.21 -17.79
N SER A 13 8.77 -3.45 -18.17
CA SER A 13 9.93 -2.88 -17.47
C SER A 13 9.97 -1.35 -17.51
N GLN A 14 9.52 -0.74 -18.61
CA GLN A 14 9.44 0.72 -18.75
C GLN A 14 8.27 1.29 -17.95
N ALA A 15 7.12 0.61 -17.95
CA ALA A 15 5.98 0.95 -17.12
C ALA A 15 6.35 0.94 -15.62
N ILE A 16 7.05 -0.12 -15.17
CA ILE A 16 7.54 -0.23 -13.79
C ILE A 16 8.50 0.93 -13.47
N ARG A 17 9.50 1.18 -14.33
CA ARG A 17 10.47 2.26 -14.13
C ARG A 17 9.81 3.63 -13.99
N ALA A 18 8.83 3.92 -14.83
CA ALA A 18 8.04 5.16 -14.75
C ALA A 18 7.18 5.22 -13.48
N SER A 19 6.59 4.09 -13.06
CA SER A 19 5.75 4.02 -11.86
C SER A 19 6.55 4.18 -10.56
N THR A 20 7.84 3.87 -10.57
CA THR A 20 8.73 3.96 -9.39
C THR A 20 9.66 5.18 -9.43
N ALA A 21 9.42 6.13 -10.33
CA ALA A 21 10.25 7.32 -10.51
C ALA A 21 9.99 8.36 -9.39
N LEU A 22 10.34 8.01 -8.14
CA LEU A 22 10.04 8.77 -6.93
C LEU A 22 11.15 9.79 -6.63
N PRO A 23 10.91 11.11 -6.73
CA PRO A 23 11.88 12.11 -6.30
C PRO A 23 12.01 12.13 -4.77
N PRO A 24 13.21 12.39 -4.22
CA PRO A 24 14.47 12.69 -4.93
C PRO A 24 15.28 11.46 -5.35
N PHE A 25 14.78 10.23 -5.14
CA PHE A 25 15.54 8.99 -5.35
C PHE A 25 15.75 8.67 -6.82
N TYR A 26 14.74 8.91 -7.66
CA TYR A 26 14.76 8.62 -9.08
C TYR A 26 14.25 9.80 -9.88
N LEU A 27 14.90 10.07 -11.01
CA LEU A 27 14.47 11.07 -11.98
C LEU A 27 13.21 10.61 -12.72
N PRO A 28 12.37 11.54 -13.21
CA PRO A 28 11.25 11.21 -14.08
C PRO A 28 11.67 10.38 -15.29
N GLU A 29 10.84 9.42 -15.69
CA GLU A 29 11.08 8.57 -16.86
C GLU A 29 10.35 9.13 -18.08
N ARG A 30 11.03 9.16 -19.23
CA ARG A 30 10.40 9.57 -20.50
C ARG A 30 9.85 8.36 -21.25
N VAL A 31 8.53 8.34 -21.47
CA VAL A 31 7.82 7.28 -22.21
C VAL A 31 7.03 7.91 -23.36
N ASN A 32 7.29 7.49 -24.60
CA ASN A 32 6.71 8.02 -25.84
C ASN A 32 6.55 9.56 -25.84
N GLY A 33 7.63 10.27 -25.50
CA GLY A 33 7.66 11.74 -25.51
C GLY A 33 7.12 12.44 -24.25
N HIS A 34 6.50 11.72 -23.32
CA HIS A 34 5.91 12.26 -22.10
C HIS A 34 6.75 11.91 -20.87
N TRP A 35 6.78 12.79 -19.88
CA TRP A 35 7.51 12.59 -18.63
C TRP A 35 6.59 12.07 -17.53
N PHE A 36 7.00 10.98 -16.89
CA PHE A 36 6.27 10.33 -15.81
C PHE A 36 7.08 10.34 -14.51
N SER A 37 6.40 10.57 -13.40
CA SER A 37 6.92 10.50 -12.03
C SER A 37 6.11 9.45 -11.27
N ASP A 38 6.56 9.07 -10.07
CA ASP A 38 5.90 8.07 -9.24
C ASP A 38 4.40 8.38 -9.04
N GLY A 39 3.58 7.35 -9.25
CA GLY A 39 2.12 7.45 -9.20
C GLY A 39 1.61 7.84 -7.81
N GLN A 40 2.32 7.48 -6.74
CA GLN A 40 1.92 7.80 -5.37
C GLN A 40 1.98 9.30 -5.08
N LEU A 41 2.77 10.07 -5.84
CA LEU A 41 2.82 11.53 -5.71
C LEU A 41 1.68 12.25 -6.42
N THR A 42 1.20 11.68 -7.52
CA THR A 42 0.34 12.38 -8.49
C THR A 42 -1.10 11.92 -8.44
N SER A 43 -1.38 10.62 -8.29
CA SER A 43 -2.75 10.15 -8.10
C SER A 43 -2.81 8.79 -7.41
N SER A 44 -3.55 8.74 -6.30
CA SER A 44 -4.04 7.51 -5.66
C SER A 44 -5.16 6.88 -6.50
N SER A 45 -4.94 6.73 -7.80
CA SER A 45 -5.95 6.48 -8.84
C SER A 45 -6.36 5.01 -9.02
N ASP A 46 -5.75 4.10 -8.25
CA ASP A 46 -5.88 2.67 -8.52
C ASP A 46 -7.27 2.13 -8.14
N PHE A 47 -7.82 2.51 -6.98
CA PHE A 47 -9.15 2.03 -6.58
C PHE A 47 -10.28 2.68 -7.38
N ASN A 48 -10.24 3.98 -7.68
CA ASN A 48 -11.27 4.62 -8.51
C ASN A 48 -11.33 4.01 -9.92
N THR A 49 -10.19 3.57 -10.45
CA THR A 49 -10.14 2.85 -11.73
C THR A 49 -10.74 1.46 -11.61
N ALA A 50 -10.47 0.73 -10.53
CA ALA A 50 -11.12 -0.56 -10.25
C ALA A 50 -12.66 -0.42 -10.14
N ILE A 51 -13.15 0.61 -9.46
CA ILE A 51 -14.60 0.90 -9.35
C ILE A 51 -15.21 1.14 -10.73
N ARG A 52 -14.60 1.99 -11.57
CA ARG A 52 -15.07 2.22 -12.96
C ARG A 52 -15.10 0.96 -13.81
N LYS A 53 -14.24 -0.02 -13.50
CA LYS A 53 -14.22 -1.34 -14.14
C LYS A 53 -15.23 -2.33 -13.53
N GLY A 54 -16.06 -1.89 -12.59
CA GLY A 54 -17.12 -2.70 -11.99
C GLY A 54 -16.70 -3.52 -10.77
N ALA A 55 -15.58 -3.20 -10.13
CA ALA A 55 -15.18 -3.90 -8.90
C ALA A 55 -16.14 -3.60 -7.74
N GLY A 56 -16.79 -4.65 -7.21
CA GLY A 56 -17.63 -4.56 -6.00
C GLY A 56 -16.86 -4.76 -4.68
N LEU A 57 -15.65 -5.34 -4.74
CA LEU A 57 -14.76 -5.54 -3.59
C LEU A 57 -13.35 -5.08 -3.96
N ILE A 58 -12.75 -4.23 -3.13
CA ILE A 58 -11.40 -3.70 -3.32
C ILE A 58 -10.55 -4.05 -2.09
N LEU A 59 -9.53 -4.88 -2.32
CA LEU A 59 -8.47 -5.15 -1.36
C LEU A 59 -7.32 -4.20 -1.62
N MET A 60 -6.95 -3.42 -0.62
CA MET A 60 -5.89 -2.42 -0.74
C MET A 60 -4.82 -2.65 0.32
N ILE A 61 -3.56 -2.48 -0.09
CA ILE A 61 -2.42 -2.41 0.81
C ILE A 61 -1.95 -0.96 0.76
N ASP A 62 -1.98 -0.28 1.90
CA ASP A 62 -1.54 1.12 2.05
C ASP A 62 -0.19 1.13 2.79
N PRO A 63 0.95 1.10 2.06
CA PRO A 63 2.28 1.08 2.67
C PRO A 63 2.75 2.48 3.12
N MET A 64 2.01 3.54 2.79
CA MET A 64 2.40 4.94 3.00
C MET A 64 1.82 5.52 4.28
N VAL A 65 1.89 4.75 5.36
CA VAL A 65 1.59 5.26 6.71
C VAL A 65 2.84 5.97 7.24
N ALA A 66 2.68 7.20 7.72
CA ALA A 66 3.79 7.96 8.29
C ALA A 66 4.33 7.27 9.55
N TYR A 67 5.64 7.29 9.74
CA TYR A 67 6.28 6.68 10.90
C TYR A 67 5.90 7.46 12.17
N THR A 68 5.22 6.78 13.10
CA THR A 68 4.95 7.29 14.45
C THR A 68 5.92 6.63 15.42
N SER A 69 6.77 7.43 16.07
CA SER A 69 7.64 6.97 17.14
C SER A 69 7.12 7.44 18.49
N ASN A 70 7.01 6.52 19.45
CA ASN A 70 6.73 6.84 20.84
C ASN A 70 7.92 7.50 21.57
N SER A 71 9.10 7.55 20.94
CA SER A 71 10.26 8.29 21.43
C SER A 71 10.28 9.73 20.90
N PRO A 72 10.31 10.75 21.78
CA PRO A 72 10.49 12.14 21.38
C PRO A 72 11.76 12.33 20.53
N GLY A 73 11.68 13.11 19.46
CA GLY A 73 12.84 13.45 18.63
C GLY A 73 13.40 12.33 17.75
N ALA A 74 12.70 11.21 17.56
CA ALA A 74 13.15 10.13 16.68
C ALA A 74 13.33 10.58 15.21
N VAL A 75 12.45 11.46 14.70
CA VAL A 75 12.56 12.03 13.35
C VAL A 75 13.78 12.97 13.25
N MET A 76 14.04 13.80 14.27
CA MET A 76 15.22 14.69 14.32
C MET A 76 16.54 13.93 14.35
N ARG A 77 16.60 12.77 15.02
CA ARG A 77 17.81 11.94 15.13
C ARG A 77 18.27 11.33 13.80
N HIS A 78 17.40 11.26 12.80
CA HIS A 78 17.71 10.71 11.47
C HIS A 78 18.06 11.79 10.43
N GLY A 79 18.15 13.08 10.83
CA GLY A 79 18.61 14.20 9.99
C GLY A 79 17.54 14.79 9.06
N GLY A 80 17.84 15.94 8.45
CA GLY A 80 16.87 16.73 7.65
C GLY A 80 16.28 16.01 6.43
N TYR A 81 17.00 15.03 5.88
CA TYR A 81 16.52 14.19 4.78
C TYR A 81 15.38 13.26 5.22
N PHE A 82 15.49 12.65 6.40
CA PHE A 82 14.45 11.78 6.94
C PHE A 82 13.18 12.58 7.25
N THR A 83 13.33 13.79 7.78
CA THR A 83 12.20 14.72 7.99
C THR A 83 11.48 15.05 6.68
N ALA A 84 12.21 15.32 5.59
CA ALA A 84 11.61 15.60 4.29
C ALA A 84 10.84 14.40 3.72
N VAL A 85 11.39 13.19 3.83
CA VAL A 85 10.70 11.95 3.41
C VAL A 85 9.44 11.73 4.25
N GLN A 86 9.49 11.95 5.57
CA GLN A 86 8.31 11.82 6.43
C GLN A 86 7.24 12.87 6.09
N ALA A 87 7.63 14.12 5.80
CA ALA A 87 6.68 15.14 5.37
C ALA A 87 5.97 14.75 4.06
N ILE A 88 6.69 14.21 3.08
CA ILE A 88 6.10 13.67 1.84
C ILE A 88 5.13 12.53 2.16
N LYS A 89 5.53 11.57 3.00
CA LYS A 89 4.66 10.46 3.43
C LYS A 89 3.37 10.96 4.09
N SER A 90 3.46 11.91 5.01
CA SER A 90 2.29 12.49 5.68
C SER A 90 1.33 13.18 4.71
N LEU A 91 1.85 13.90 3.71
CA LEU A 91 1.02 14.53 2.67
C LEU A 91 0.31 13.49 1.80
N VAL A 92 1.05 12.46 1.35
CA VAL A 92 0.49 11.35 0.56
C VAL A 92 -0.58 10.61 1.36
N GLN A 93 -0.30 10.30 2.63
CA GLN A 93 -1.24 9.61 3.54
C GLN A 93 -2.53 10.40 3.76
N THR A 94 -2.41 11.71 3.98
CA THR A 94 -3.57 12.60 4.21
C THR A 94 -4.45 12.61 2.97
N ARG A 95 -3.85 12.82 1.79
CA ARG A 95 -4.57 12.81 0.52
C ARG A 95 -5.23 11.46 0.28
N PHE A 96 -4.51 10.37 0.48
CA PHE A 96 -5.03 9.01 0.32
C PHE A 96 -6.24 8.76 1.22
N SER A 97 -6.15 9.11 2.51
CA SER A 97 -7.23 8.93 3.47
C SER A 97 -8.48 9.73 3.09
N SER A 98 -8.31 10.98 2.64
CA SER A 98 -9.41 11.81 2.15
C SER A 98 -10.06 11.23 0.89
N MET A 99 -9.26 10.76 -0.08
CA MET A 99 -9.77 10.16 -1.30
C MET A 99 -10.48 8.83 -1.05
N LEU A 100 -9.94 7.99 -0.18
CA LEU A 100 -10.55 6.72 0.21
C LEU A 100 -11.91 6.97 0.87
N LYS A 101 -11.97 7.89 1.85
CA LYS A 101 -13.22 8.26 2.52
C LYS A 101 -14.26 8.75 1.52
N HIS A 102 -13.88 9.70 0.66
CA HIS A 102 -14.78 10.21 -0.37
C HIS A 102 -15.28 9.09 -1.30
N SER A 103 -14.39 8.17 -1.69
CA SER A 103 -14.75 7.04 -2.56
C SER A 103 -15.70 6.06 -1.89
N MET A 104 -15.53 5.80 -0.58
CA MET A 104 -16.49 5.03 0.22
C MET A 104 -17.85 5.72 0.32
N ASP A 105 -17.87 7.05 0.47
CA ASP A 105 -19.11 7.83 0.59
C ASP A 105 -19.91 7.84 -0.72
N VAL A 106 -19.23 7.97 -1.88
CA VAL A 106 -19.89 8.04 -3.20
C VAL A 106 -20.14 6.68 -3.85
N ASN A 107 -19.54 5.60 -3.33
CA ASN A 107 -19.74 4.23 -3.83
C ASN A 107 -20.13 3.28 -2.68
N PRO A 108 -21.32 3.43 -2.08
CA PRO A 108 -21.75 2.64 -0.92
C PRO A 108 -21.89 1.13 -1.22
N ASP A 109 -22.04 0.77 -2.49
CA ASP A 109 -22.16 -0.63 -2.91
C ASP A 109 -20.81 -1.36 -2.98
N VAL A 110 -19.70 -0.63 -2.96
CA VAL A 110 -18.33 -1.16 -3.04
C VAL A 110 -17.75 -1.37 -1.65
N ASP A 111 -17.33 -2.59 -1.37
CA ASP A 111 -16.67 -2.92 -0.11
C ASP A 111 -15.17 -2.68 -0.21
N PHE A 112 -14.62 -1.92 0.74
CA PHE A 112 -13.18 -1.69 0.86
C PHE A 112 -12.62 -2.47 2.05
N VAL A 113 -11.49 -3.13 1.83
CA VAL A 113 -10.65 -3.75 2.87
C VAL A 113 -9.24 -3.22 2.70
N VAL A 114 -8.74 -2.51 3.72
CA VAL A 114 -7.43 -1.87 3.68
C VAL A 114 -6.53 -2.52 4.71
N PHE A 115 -5.36 -2.96 4.26
CA PHE A 115 -4.28 -3.46 5.10
C PHE A 115 -3.17 -2.42 5.18
N ARG A 116 -2.70 -2.18 6.40
CA ARG A 116 -1.60 -1.24 6.67
C ARG A 116 -0.46 -1.97 7.36
N PRO A 117 0.81 -1.58 7.13
CA PRO A 117 1.91 -2.11 7.91
C PRO A 117 1.72 -1.77 9.39
N THR A 118 2.09 -2.70 10.28
CA THR A 118 2.15 -2.42 11.73
C THR A 118 3.32 -1.48 12.04
N ASP A 119 3.32 -0.87 13.22
CA ASP A 119 4.40 0.02 13.65
C ASP A 119 5.78 -0.65 13.58
N ASP A 120 5.86 -1.93 13.99
CA ASP A 120 7.10 -2.72 13.91
C ASP A 120 7.59 -2.89 12.46
N VAL A 121 6.66 -3.16 11.52
CA VAL A 121 6.99 -3.28 10.09
C VAL A 121 7.46 -1.92 9.56
N MET A 122 6.80 -0.84 9.96
CA MET A 122 7.18 0.51 9.58
C MET A 122 8.57 0.88 10.11
N GLU A 123 8.89 0.53 11.36
CA GLU A 123 10.20 0.76 11.95
C GLU A 123 11.29 -0.04 11.22
N ALA A 124 11.03 -1.31 10.92
CA ALA A 124 11.94 -2.13 10.11
C ALA A 124 12.15 -1.56 8.70
N MET A 125 11.14 -0.88 8.13
CA MET A 125 11.20 -0.19 6.83
C MET A 125 11.76 1.23 6.90
N ALA A 126 11.84 1.85 8.08
CA ALA A 126 12.28 3.25 8.26
C ALA A 126 13.77 3.46 7.95
N GLY A 127 14.55 2.38 7.78
CA GLY A 127 15.91 2.43 7.25
C GLY A 127 15.97 2.86 5.77
N ASN A 128 17.14 2.72 5.14
CA ASN A 128 17.32 3.09 3.73
C ASN A 128 16.31 2.31 2.84
N PRO A 129 15.34 3.00 2.20
CA PRO A 129 14.30 2.36 1.37
C PRO A 129 14.88 1.65 0.14
N MET A 130 16.16 1.86 -0.18
CA MET A 130 16.91 1.28 -1.29
C MET A 130 17.73 0.04 -0.91
N ARG A 131 17.63 -0.50 0.33
CA ARG A 131 18.32 -1.74 0.69
C ARG A 131 17.70 -2.92 -0.08
N TYR A 132 18.37 -3.30 -1.17
CA TYR A 132 17.97 -4.29 -2.18
C TYR A 132 17.66 -5.71 -1.66
N ARG A 133 18.09 -6.08 -0.45
CA ARG A 133 17.69 -7.35 0.15
C ARG A 133 16.36 -7.16 0.86
N ILE A 134 15.26 -7.52 0.17
CA ILE A 134 14.03 -7.93 0.86
C ILE A 134 14.47 -8.95 1.90
N ARG A 135 14.43 -8.54 3.18
CA ARG A 135 14.72 -9.46 4.27
C ARG A 135 13.53 -10.39 4.36
N THR A 136 13.75 -11.70 4.36
CA THR A 136 12.70 -12.69 4.64
C THR A 136 11.95 -12.30 5.92
N GLU A 137 12.66 -11.77 6.90
CA GLU A 137 12.14 -11.16 8.13
C GLU A 137 11.06 -10.10 7.87
N LEU A 138 11.29 -9.15 6.95
CA LEU A 138 10.33 -8.07 6.65
C LEU A 138 9.07 -8.62 5.98
N ALA A 139 9.23 -9.58 5.06
CA ALA A 139 8.10 -10.25 4.41
C ALA A 139 7.28 -11.05 5.44
N GLU A 140 7.95 -11.74 6.36
CA GLU A 140 7.32 -12.47 7.46
C GLU A 140 6.58 -11.53 8.41
N MET A 141 7.19 -10.40 8.79
CA MET A 141 6.52 -9.38 9.60
C MET A 141 5.27 -8.84 8.91
N GLY A 142 5.34 -8.51 7.61
CA GLY A 142 4.20 -8.06 6.82
C GLY A 142 3.09 -9.10 6.73
N TYR A 143 3.45 -10.38 6.53
CA TYR A 143 2.52 -11.49 6.51
C TYR A 143 1.80 -11.65 7.86
N ARG A 144 2.57 -11.75 8.96
CA ARG A 144 2.02 -11.91 10.31
C ARG A 144 1.13 -10.72 10.68
N GLY A 145 1.56 -9.50 10.37
CA GLY A 145 0.77 -8.29 10.59
C GLY A 145 -0.55 -8.28 9.80
N THR A 146 -0.55 -8.82 8.57
CA THR A 146 -1.77 -8.98 7.77
C THR A 146 -2.71 -10.01 8.37
N VAL A 147 -2.19 -11.18 8.78
CA VAL A 147 -2.99 -12.23 9.42
C VAL A 147 -3.62 -11.73 10.73
N GLN A 148 -2.85 -11.00 11.54
CA GLN A 148 -3.36 -10.38 12.77
C GLN A 148 -4.47 -9.36 12.49
N GLN A 149 -4.31 -8.54 11.45
CA GLN A 149 -5.39 -7.64 10.99
C GLN A 149 -6.62 -8.44 10.57
N ILE A 150 -6.48 -9.50 9.78
CA ILE A 150 -7.63 -10.33 9.41
C ILE A 150 -8.35 -10.88 10.65
N LEU A 151 -7.61 -11.35 11.64
CA LEU A 151 -8.18 -11.90 12.88
C LEU A 151 -8.89 -10.83 13.73
N SER A 152 -8.39 -9.59 13.78
CA SER A 152 -8.98 -8.51 14.58
C SER A 152 -10.30 -7.98 14.01
N GLN A 153 -10.48 -8.06 12.69
CA GLN A 153 -11.72 -7.68 11.98
C GLN A 153 -12.46 -8.88 11.37
N TYR A 154 -12.24 -10.09 11.90
CA TYR A 154 -12.70 -11.34 11.30
C TYR A 154 -14.20 -11.33 10.95
N ASP A 155 -15.07 -10.98 11.91
CA ASP A 155 -16.52 -11.01 11.69
C ASP A 155 -16.99 -10.02 10.62
N SER A 156 -16.41 -8.81 10.62
CA SER A 156 -16.67 -7.79 9.60
C SER A 156 -16.22 -8.26 8.22
N LEU A 157 -15.04 -8.89 8.14
CA LEU A 157 -14.54 -9.45 6.89
C LEU A 157 -15.42 -10.62 6.42
N VAL A 158 -15.83 -11.53 7.29
CA VAL A 158 -16.73 -12.63 6.90
C VAL A 158 -17.99 -12.08 6.25
N HIS A 159 -18.59 -11.04 6.82
CA HIS A 159 -19.77 -10.40 6.23
C HIS A 159 -19.47 -9.79 4.85
N LYS A 160 -18.43 -8.96 4.74
CA LYS A 160 -18.03 -8.33 3.46
C LYS A 160 -17.73 -9.35 2.38
N PHE A 161 -16.85 -10.32 2.67
CA PHE A 161 -16.44 -11.32 1.70
C PHE A 161 -17.61 -12.23 1.27
N ALA A 162 -18.53 -12.57 2.18
CA ALA A 162 -19.71 -13.36 1.85
C ALA A 162 -20.66 -12.66 0.85
N LYS A 163 -20.82 -11.33 0.95
CA LYS A 163 -21.59 -10.53 -0.03
C LYS A 163 -21.06 -10.70 -1.47
N HIS A 164 -19.77 -10.99 -1.61
CA HIS A 164 -19.09 -11.20 -2.90
C HIS A 164 -18.85 -12.69 -3.22
N GLY A 165 -19.51 -13.61 -2.52
CA GLY A 165 -19.39 -15.05 -2.76
C GLY A 165 -18.06 -15.67 -2.31
N ILE A 166 -17.28 -14.97 -1.49
CA ILE A 166 -16.00 -15.44 -0.99
C ILE A 166 -16.17 -15.95 0.44
N ARG A 167 -15.84 -17.22 0.67
CA ARG A 167 -15.85 -17.82 2.00
C ARG A 167 -14.46 -17.73 2.63
N LEU A 168 -14.37 -17.00 3.75
CA LEU A 168 -13.17 -17.02 4.59
C LEU A 168 -13.03 -18.36 5.33
N LYS A 169 -11.77 -18.77 5.54
CA LYS A 169 -11.43 -19.88 6.43
C LYS A 169 -11.87 -19.58 7.85
N SER A 170 -12.06 -20.61 8.67
CA SER A 170 -12.42 -20.43 10.07
C SER A 170 -11.36 -19.61 10.81
N LYS A 171 -11.76 -18.94 11.89
CA LYS A 171 -10.83 -18.18 12.74
C LYS A 171 -9.66 -19.05 13.22
N GLN A 172 -9.93 -20.30 13.61
CA GLN A 172 -8.89 -21.24 14.03
C GLN A 172 -7.93 -21.60 12.88
N GLU A 173 -8.44 -21.83 11.67
CA GLU A 173 -7.61 -22.12 10.51
C GLU A 173 -6.69 -20.95 10.14
N ILE A 174 -7.14 -19.71 10.35
CA ILE A 174 -6.35 -18.50 10.11
C ILE A 174 -5.32 -18.30 11.23
N GLU A 175 -5.68 -18.55 12.50
CA GLU A 175 -4.74 -18.49 13.63
C GLU A 175 -3.56 -19.46 13.44
N LEU A 176 -3.80 -20.63 12.87
CA LEU A 176 -2.74 -21.60 12.52
C LEU A 176 -1.74 -21.07 11.47
N LEU A 177 -2.06 -20.01 10.73
CA LEU A 177 -1.11 -19.38 9.82
C LEU A 177 -0.01 -18.62 10.55
N LEU A 178 -0.24 -18.21 11.81
CA LEU A 178 0.77 -17.51 12.63
C LEU A 178 1.82 -18.44 13.23
N THR A 179 1.54 -19.75 13.28
CA THR A 179 2.44 -20.76 13.86
C THR A 179 3.29 -21.48 12.82
N ARG A 180 3.01 -21.29 11.53
CA ARG A 180 3.83 -21.84 10.45
C ARG A 180 5.10 -21.00 10.28
N GLN A 181 6.25 -21.60 10.53
CA GLN A 181 7.54 -21.00 10.17
C GLN A 181 7.70 -20.98 8.65
N PHE A 182 8.10 -19.84 8.10
CA PHE A 182 8.58 -19.75 6.72
C PHE A 182 9.93 -20.46 6.65
N SER A 183 9.99 -21.57 5.93
CA SER A 183 11.21 -22.38 5.71
C SER A 183 11.92 -21.96 4.43
#